data_AF-A0A970T9B3-F1
#
_entry.id   AF-A0A970T9B3-F1
#
_cell.length_a   1.000
_cell.length_b   1.000
_cell.length_c   1.000
_cell.angle_alpha   90.00
_cell.angle_beta   90.00
_cell.angle_gamma   90.00
#
_symmetry.space_group_name_H-M   'P 1'
#
loop_
_entity.id
_entity.type
_entity.pdbx_description
1 polymer ?
#
loop_
_entity_poly.entity_id
_entity_poly.type
_entity_poly.pdbx_seq_one_letter_code
_entity_poly.pdbx_strand_id
1 'polypeptide(L)'
;MKNKGITIFLIALAVIIVIIIVNEYLSDKPDKGKPNPYQYSVEEFKKIDPSLIRYKESVNFRIGFDNPAAIAIYNDTIYAAGDDIIKIIDLKGTLSGQINLPVSPHTLKVFNDKIFFAAGNRLFVYNMSDESTSEWEPLEELSFITAIAANANDIFIADAGNRRVVRYSPEGHLISVFDGKAEEGALHGFIIPSAYFDIEINDEGKLWIVNPGMHSLENYTFEGQLRSHWKHASMKTEGFSGCCNPAFFTFLSDGRFVTSEKGLVRIKTYKVSGEFEGVVAAPDKFIEDGHAPDIAADSKNNIYAMDFDKKVIRVFNPVD
;
A
#
# COMPACT_ATOMS: atom_id res chain seq x y z
N MET A 1 64.28 -27.37 43.88
CA MET A 1 64.26 -26.65 42.59
C MET A 1 62.84 -26.72 42.04
N LYS A 2 62.11 -25.59 41.95
CA LYS A 2 60.76 -25.56 41.38
C LYS A 2 60.82 -26.03 39.92
N ASN A 3 59.92 -26.92 39.51
CA ASN A 3 59.83 -27.51 38.17
C ASN A 3 59.46 -26.46 37.11
N LYS A 4 60.37 -25.51 36.85
CA LYS A 4 60.21 -24.43 35.88
C LYS A 4 59.86 -24.97 34.49
N GLY A 5 60.37 -26.15 34.12
CA GLY A 5 60.03 -26.80 32.85
C GLY A 5 58.56 -27.19 32.72
N ILE A 6 57.94 -27.71 33.79
CA ILE A 6 56.51 -28.08 33.80
C ILE A 6 55.64 -26.82 33.73
N THR A 7 56.03 -25.76 34.45
CA THR A 7 55.30 -24.49 34.43
C THR A 7 55.36 -23.82 33.04
N ILE A 8 56.52 -23.82 32.38
CA ILE A 8 56.66 -23.28 31.02
C ILE A 8 55.82 -24.09 30.02
N PHE A 9 55.80 -25.42 30.14
CA PHE A 9 55.00 -26.28 29.28
C PHE A 9 53.49 -26.02 29.45
N LEU A 10 53.00 -25.89 30.69
CA LEU A 10 51.60 -25.60 30.96
C LEU A 10 51.17 -24.21 30.45
N ILE A 11 52.04 -23.21 30.56
CA ILE A 11 51.79 -21.86 30.01
C ILE A 11 51.73 -21.92 28.48
N ALA A 12 52.67 -22.62 27.83
CA ALA A 12 52.65 -22.78 26.38
C ALA A 12 51.40 -23.50 25.89
N LEU A 13 50.96 -24.55 26.59
CA LEU A 13 49.73 -25.28 26.27
C LEU A 13 48.49 -24.39 26.43
N ALA A 14 48.41 -23.61 27.52
CA ALA A 14 47.31 -22.67 27.73
C ALA A 14 47.26 -21.59 26.64
N VAL A 15 48.40 -21.06 26.21
CA VAL A 15 48.47 -20.09 25.11
C VAL A 15 48.01 -20.70 23.79
N ILE A 16 48.39 -21.94 23.48
CA ILE A 16 47.93 -22.64 22.28
C ILE A 16 46.41 -22.83 22.31
N ILE A 17 45.85 -23.24 23.44
CA ILE A 17 44.39 -23.40 23.60
C ILE A 17 43.69 -22.06 23.38
N VAL A 18 44.20 -20.97 23.97
CA VAL A 18 43.63 -19.62 23.76
C VAL A 18 43.72 -19.20 22.29
N ILE A 19 44.84 -19.46 21.61
CA ILE A 19 44.99 -19.16 20.18
C ILE A 19 43.96 -19.93 19.35
N ILE A 20 43.75 -21.22 19.63
CA ILE A 20 42.76 -22.05 18.92
C ILE A 20 41.35 -21.48 19.14
N ILE A 21 40.98 -21.20 20.39
CA ILE A 21 39.66 -20.65 20.73
C ILE A 21 39.43 -19.29 20.07
N VAL A 22 40.43 -18.40 20.09
CA VAL A 22 40.33 -17.08 19.44
C VAL A 22 40.20 -17.23 17.93
N ASN A 23 40.95 -18.15 17.31
CA ASN A 23 40.89 -18.38 15.88
C ASN A 23 39.53 -18.96 15.47
N GLU A 24 39.02 -19.92 16.24
CA GLU A 24 37.69 -20.52 16.07
C GLU A 24 36.57 -19.47 16.23
N TYR A 25 36.64 -18.65 17.28
CA TYR A 25 35.71 -17.53 17.52
C TYR A 25 35.77 -16.46 16.42
N LEU A 26 36.94 -16.21 15.84
CA LEU A 26 37.10 -15.27 14.71
C LEU A 26 36.61 -15.85 13.39
N SER A 27 36.65 -17.18 13.21
CA SER A 27 36.15 -17.88 12.02
C SER A 27 34.63 -18.11 12.04
N ASP A 28 34.03 -18.33 13.22
CA ASP A 28 32.59 -18.57 13.41
C ASP A 28 31.76 -17.28 13.51
N LYS A 29 32.32 -16.14 13.11
CA LYS A 29 31.52 -14.92 13.01
C LYS A 29 30.42 -15.11 11.96
N PRO A 30 29.14 -14.85 12.30
CA PRO A 30 27.99 -15.09 11.42
C PRO A 30 28.12 -14.38 10.06
N ASP A 31 28.86 -13.26 9.99
CA ASP A 31 29.09 -12.51 8.74
C ASP A 31 30.18 -13.10 7.82
N LYS A 32 30.88 -14.17 8.21
CA LYS A 32 31.95 -14.81 7.41
C LYS A 32 31.65 -16.24 6.98
N GLY A 33 30.43 -16.72 7.22
CA GLY A 33 29.94 -17.96 6.61
C GLY A 33 29.97 -17.84 5.08
N LYS A 34 30.21 -18.96 4.38
CA LYS A 34 30.00 -18.99 2.92
C LYS A 34 28.58 -18.50 2.64
N PRO A 35 28.36 -17.61 1.65
CA PRO A 35 27.02 -17.12 1.33
C PRO A 35 26.09 -18.32 1.16
N ASN A 36 24.94 -18.31 1.83
CA ASN A 36 24.01 -19.43 1.82
C ASN A 36 23.58 -19.67 0.36
N PRO A 37 23.96 -20.80 -0.27
CA PRO A 37 23.66 -21.04 -1.68
C PRO A 37 22.16 -21.26 -1.94
N TYR A 38 21.37 -21.41 -0.87
CA TYR A 38 19.91 -21.51 -0.91
C TYR A 38 19.22 -20.19 -0.53
N GLN A 39 19.97 -19.10 -0.31
CA GLN A 39 19.38 -17.79 -0.06
C GLN A 39 18.64 -17.35 -1.32
N TYR A 40 17.32 -17.29 -1.22
CA TYR A 40 16.48 -16.72 -2.27
C TYR A 40 16.81 -15.23 -2.40
N SER A 41 17.34 -14.84 -3.55
CA SER A 41 17.72 -13.46 -3.83
C SER A 41 16.70 -12.84 -4.77
N VAL A 42 16.19 -11.66 -4.39
CA VAL A 42 15.28 -10.86 -5.23
C VAL A 42 16.01 -9.74 -5.97
N GLU A 43 17.34 -9.65 -5.86
CA GLU A 43 18.15 -8.56 -6.42
C GLU A 43 18.00 -8.43 -7.93
N GLU A 44 17.82 -9.54 -8.65
CA GLU A 44 17.59 -9.52 -10.09
C GLU A 44 16.26 -8.85 -10.47
N PHE A 45 15.24 -8.93 -9.60
CA PHE A 45 13.92 -8.35 -9.82
C PHE A 45 13.81 -6.89 -9.34
N LYS A 46 14.81 -6.39 -8.60
CA LYS A 46 14.89 -4.97 -8.20
C LYS A 46 15.25 -4.06 -9.38
N LYS A 47 15.98 -4.59 -10.37
CA LYS A 47 16.42 -3.81 -11.54
C LYS A 47 15.30 -3.73 -12.59
N ILE A 48 14.91 -2.51 -12.92
CA ILE A 48 13.93 -2.23 -13.97
C ILE A 48 14.67 -1.74 -15.22
N ASP A 49 14.30 -2.28 -16.38
CA ASP A 49 14.74 -1.76 -17.67
C ASP A 49 14.27 -0.30 -17.81
N PRO A 50 15.18 0.68 -17.98
CA PRO A 50 14.82 2.09 -18.09
C PRO A 50 13.79 2.40 -19.18
N SER A 51 13.70 1.59 -20.23
CA SER A 51 12.70 1.74 -21.32
C SER A 51 11.26 1.47 -20.87
N LEU A 52 11.07 0.80 -19.73
CA LEU A 52 9.77 0.55 -19.11
C LEU A 52 9.32 1.71 -18.20
N ILE A 53 10.21 2.64 -17.85
CA ILE A 53 9.86 3.79 -17.01
C ILE A 53 9.05 4.79 -17.85
N ARG A 54 7.79 5.01 -17.47
CA ARG A 54 6.86 5.91 -18.18
C ARG A 54 6.61 7.24 -17.46
N TYR A 55 7.15 7.39 -16.26
CA TYR A 55 6.97 8.58 -15.44
C TYR A 55 8.29 9.09 -14.89
N LYS A 56 8.37 10.41 -14.74
CA LYS A 56 9.49 11.09 -14.11
C LYS A 56 9.03 11.68 -12.78
N GLU A 57 9.77 11.35 -11.73
CA GLU A 57 9.57 11.99 -10.43
C GLU A 57 9.95 13.47 -10.51
N SER A 58 9.11 14.33 -9.93
CA SER A 58 9.28 15.77 -9.93
C SER A 58 9.42 16.31 -8.50
N VAL A 59 8.54 17.22 -8.08
CA VAL A 59 8.58 17.83 -6.76
C VAL A 59 8.00 16.88 -5.73
N ASN A 60 8.62 16.81 -4.56
CA ASN A 60 8.09 16.06 -3.42
C ASN A 60 7.62 17.05 -2.35
N PHE A 61 6.41 16.84 -1.83
CA PHE A 61 5.81 17.70 -0.81
C PHE A 61 6.11 17.15 0.58
N ARG A 62 6.78 17.97 1.40
CA ARG A 62 6.94 17.69 2.83
C ARG A 62 5.66 18.10 3.53
N ILE A 63 4.85 17.10 3.85
CA ILE A 63 3.57 17.29 4.53
C ILE A 63 3.72 17.44 6.04
N GLY A 64 4.82 16.97 6.64
CA GLY A 64 5.08 17.13 8.07
C GLY A 64 4.10 16.34 8.94
N PHE A 65 3.72 15.14 8.51
CA PHE A 65 3.08 14.16 9.37
C PHE A 65 4.14 13.32 10.06
N ASP A 66 3.86 12.90 11.29
CA ASP A 66 4.64 11.86 11.96
C ASP A 66 4.17 10.48 11.50
N ASN A 67 2.86 10.29 11.32
CA ASN A 67 2.23 9.06 10.86
C ASN A 67 1.34 9.37 9.65
N PRO A 68 1.90 9.51 8.44
CA PRO A 68 1.10 9.60 7.21
C PRO A 68 0.24 8.35 7.04
N ALA A 69 -1.00 8.53 6.58
CA ALA A 69 -2.00 7.46 6.52
C ALA A 69 -2.61 7.26 5.13
N ALA A 70 -3.07 8.33 4.48
CA ALA A 70 -3.79 8.22 3.22
C ALA A 70 -3.68 9.46 2.35
N ILE A 71 -3.92 9.29 1.05
CA ILE A 71 -4.01 10.37 0.07
C ILE A 71 -5.22 10.16 -0.84
N ALA A 72 -5.98 11.23 -1.08
CA ALA A 72 -6.95 11.26 -2.18
C ALA A 72 -6.79 12.55 -2.97
N ILE A 73 -7.13 12.50 -4.26
CA ILE A 73 -7.26 13.68 -5.10
C ILE A 73 -8.70 13.78 -5.56
N TYR A 74 -9.29 14.94 -5.36
CA TYR A 74 -10.64 15.25 -5.81
C TYR A 74 -10.69 16.68 -6.30
N ASN A 75 -11.21 16.88 -7.53
CA ASN A 75 -11.22 18.18 -8.21
C ASN A 75 -9.85 18.89 -8.18
N ASP A 76 -8.78 18.17 -8.55
CA ASP A 76 -7.40 18.66 -8.56
C ASP A 76 -6.93 19.27 -7.22
N THR A 77 -7.52 18.80 -6.11
CA THR A 77 -7.09 19.14 -4.75
C THR A 77 -6.64 17.87 -4.05
N ILE A 78 -5.46 17.94 -3.44
CA ILE A 78 -4.88 16.85 -2.67
C ILE A 78 -5.41 16.92 -1.24
N TYR A 79 -6.01 15.83 -0.79
CA TYR A 79 -6.38 15.60 0.59
C TYR A 79 -5.44 14.55 1.15
N ALA A 80 -4.56 14.97 2.05
CA ALA A 80 -3.57 14.11 2.67
C ALA A 80 -3.90 13.95 4.14
N ALA A 81 -4.09 12.71 4.60
CA ALA A 81 -4.35 12.45 6.01
C ALA A 81 -3.15 11.77 6.70
N GLY A 82 -2.99 12.10 7.96
CA GLY A 82 -1.99 11.54 8.84
C GLY A 82 -2.09 12.17 10.22
N ASP A 83 -1.59 11.46 11.23
CA ASP A 83 -1.82 11.82 12.63
C ASP A 83 -3.32 12.05 12.87
N ASP A 84 -3.74 13.14 13.52
CA ASP A 84 -5.15 13.50 13.71
C ASP A 84 -5.60 14.62 12.75
N ILE A 85 -5.05 14.70 11.54
CA ILE A 85 -5.25 15.86 10.64
C ILE A 85 -5.44 15.42 9.18
N ILE A 86 -6.32 16.14 8.46
CA ILE A 86 -6.34 16.18 6.99
C ILE A 86 -5.77 17.52 6.52
N LYS A 87 -4.77 17.49 5.65
CA LYS A 87 -4.20 18.66 4.98
C LYS A 87 -4.77 18.77 3.57
N ILE A 88 -5.25 19.96 3.23
CA ILE A 88 -5.81 20.30 1.93
C ILE A 88 -4.74 21.07 1.17
N ILE A 89 -4.24 20.51 0.07
CA ILE A 89 -3.06 20.98 -0.64
C ILE A 89 -3.40 21.12 -2.12
N ASP A 90 -2.96 22.20 -2.77
CA ASP A 90 -3.07 22.31 -4.23
C ASP A 90 -2.06 21.39 -4.96
N LEU A 91 -2.23 21.18 -6.27
CA LEU A 91 -1.30 20.35 -7.06
C LEU A 91 0.13 20.91 -7.14
N LYS A 92 0.38 22.14 -6.67
CA LYS A 92 1.71 22.76 -6.60
C LYS A 92 2.39 22.53 -5.24
N GLY A 93 1.68 21.94 -4.28
CA GLY A 93 2.17 21.68 -2.93
C GLY A 93 1.88 22.80 -1.92
N THR A 94 1.07 23.78 -2.27
CA THR A 94 0.66 24.86 -1.35
C THR A 94 -0.43 24.36 -0.41
N LEU A 95 -0.22 24.49 0.90
CA LEU A 95 -1.23 24.20 1.90
C LEU A 95 -2.35 25.26 1.85
N SER A 96 -3.56 24.83 1.49
CA SER A 96 -4.76 25.67 1.40
C SER A 96 -5.60 25.63 2.68
N GLY A 97 -5.52 24.54 3.44
CA GLY A 97 -6.29 24.37 4.68
C GLY A 97 -5.93 23.10 5.43
N GLN A 98 -6.49 22.96 6.62
CA GLN A 98 -6.35 21.75 7.43
C GLN A 98 -7.63 21.50 8.23
N ILE A 99 -7.93 20.23 8.48
CA ILE A 99 -9.07 19.77 9.26
C ILE A 99 -8.53 18.90 10.39
N ASN A 100 -8.84 19.26 11.64
CA ASN A 100 -8.52 18.42 12.79
C ASN A 100 -9.56 17.30 12.90
N LEU A 101 -9.09 16.08 13.13
CA LEU A 101 -9.93 14.90 13.24
C LEU A 101 -10.07 14.49 14.71
N PRO A 102 -11.19 13.84 15.07
CA PRO A 102 -11.37 13.31 16.42
C PRO A 102 -10.49 12.08 16.69
N VAL A 103 -9.95 11.45 15.64
CA VAL A 103 -9.14 10.24 15.68
C VAL A 103 -8.16 10.21 14.51
N SER A 104 -7.07 9.46 14.67
CA SER A 104 -6.13 9.25 13.58
C SER A 104 -6.74 8.34 12.50
N PRO A 105 -6.85 8.78 11.23
CA PRO A 105 -7.41 7.97 10.17
C PRO A 105 -6.36 7.00 9.62
N HIS A 106 -6.81 5.91 9.02
CA HIS A 106 -5.98 5.04 8.18
C HIS A 106 -6.31 5.14 6.69
N THR A 107 -7.51 5.63 6.35
CA THR A 107 -7.96 5.80 4.97
C THR A 107 -8.91 6.99 4.88
N LEU A 108 -8.99 7.61 3.69
CA LEU A 108 -9.93 8.68 3.39
C LEU A 108 -10.43 8.58 1.95
N LYS A 109 -11.64 9.08 1.71
CA LYS A 109 -12.20 9.30 0.38
C LYS A 109 -12.93 10.63 0.35
N VAL A 110 -12.69 11.42 -0.68
CA VAL A 110 -13.39 12.68 -0.91
C VAL A 110 -14.37 12.49 -2.07
N PHE A 111 -15.62 12.90 -1.86
CA PHE A 111 -16.63 12.94 -2.91
C PHE A 111 -17.67 14.03 -2.61
N ASN A 112 -17.92 14.90 -3.58
CA ASN A 112 -18.66 16.16 -3.40
C ASN A 112 -18.09 16.96 -2.21
N ASP A 113 -18.96 17.53 -1.37
CA ASP A 113 -18.57 18.31 -0.18
C ASP A 113 -18.39 17.43 1.08
N LYS A 114 -18.12 16.13 0.90
CA LYS A 114 -17.93 15.17 1.99
C LYS A 114 -16.55 14.52 1.93
N ILE A 115 -15.93 14.39 3.10
CA ILE A 115 -14.77 13.55 3.33
C ILE A 115 -15.20 12.37 4.21
N PHE A 116 -15.12 11.17 3.67
CA PHE A 116 -15.28 9.93 4.40
C PHE A 116 -13.91 9.51 4.90
N PHE A 117 -13.76 9.16 6.18
CA PHE A 117 -12.51 8.65 6.70
C PHE A 117 -12.78 7.58 7.77
N ALA A 118 -11.83 6.66 7.94
CA ALA A 118 -12.00 5.56 8.88
C ALA A 118 -10.78 5.38 9.79
N ALA A 119 -11.06 4.91 11.00
CA ALA A 119 -10.08 4.56 12.02
C ALA A 119 -10.46 3.21 12.65
N GLY A 120 -9.77 2.13 12.27
CA GLY A 120 -10.12 0.78 12.69
C GLY A 120 -11.45 0.32 12.08
N ASN A 121 -12.45 0.04 12.93
CA ASN A 121 -13.81 -0.34 12.52
C ASN A 121 -14.79 0.85 12.48
N ARG A 122 -14.32 2.07 12.79
CA ARG A 122 -15.15 3.28 12.89
C ARG A 122 -15.09 4.09 11.60
N LEU A 123 -16.24 4.60 11.17
CA LEU A 123 -16.40 5.39 9.95
C LEU A 123 -16.96 6.76 10.29
N PHE A 124 -16.36 7.79 9.72
CA PHE A 124 -16.70 9.18 9.94
C PHE A 124 -16.95 9.88 8.62
N VAL A 125 -17.80 10.91 8.68
CA VAL A 125 -18.09 11.82 7.57
C VAL A 125 -17.86 13.24 8.06
N TYR A 126 -16.93 13.95 7.42
CA TYR A 126 -16.76 15.38 7.56
C TYR A 126 -17.48 16.08 6.40
N ASN A 127 -18.38 17.01 6.72
CA ASN A 127 -19.06 17.86 5.76
C ASN A 127 -18.31 19.19 5.63
N MET A 128 -17.79 19.47 4.44
CA MET A 128 -17.01 20.68 4.17
C MET A 128 -17.86 21.96 4.17
N SER A 129 -19.17 21.85 3.93
CA SER A 129 -20.05 23.02 3.81
C SER A 129 -20.40 23.66 5.16
N ASP A 130 -20.57 22.83 6.19
CA ASP A 130 -20.91 23.27 7.55
C ASP A 130 -19.81 22.97 8.59
N GLU A 131 -18.67 22.45 8.12
CA GLU A 131 -17.51 22.04 8.90
C GLU A 131 -17.81 21.03 10.02
N SER A 132 -18.89 20.26 9.89
CA SER A 132 -19.32 19.28 10.89
C SER A 132 -18.70 17.89 10.65
N THR A 133 -18.51 17.15 11.76
CA THR A 133 -18.12 15.73 11.72
C THR A 133 -19.22 14.88 12.34
N SER A 134 -19.64 13.85 11.63
CA SER A 134 -20.52 12.79 12.15
C SER A 134 -19.83 11.45 12.11
N GLU A 135 -20.08 10.61 13.11
CA GLU A 135 -19.66 9.22 13.13
C GLU A 135 -20.87 8.33 12.80
N TRP A 136 -20.66 7.31 11.98
CA TRP A 136 -21.67 6.26 11.73
C TRP A 136 -21.53 5.12 12.74
N GLU A 137 -22.56 4.28 12.83
CA GLU A 137 -22.49 3.07 13.65
C GLU A 137 -21.24 2.26 13.29
N PRO A 138 -20.35 1.97 14.27
CA PRO A 138 -19.15 1.21 14.01
C PRO A 138 -19.48 -0.18 13.43
N LEU A 139 -18.58 -0.68 12.58
CA LEU A 139 -18.66 -2.07 12.14
C LEU A 139 -18.36 -3.03 13.30
N GLU A 140 -18.57 -4.33 13.07
CA GLU A 140 -18.28 -5.40 14.03
C GLU A 140 -16.83 -5.34 14.55
N GLU A 141 -16.58 -5.87 15.75
CA GLU A 141 -15.28 -5.76 16.46
C GLU A 141 -14.08 -6.26 15.64
N LEU A 142 -14.26 -7.31 14.83
CA LEU A 142 -13.20 -7.86 13.97
C LEU A 142 -13.02 -7.09 12.66
N SER A 143 -13.84 -6.08 12.40
CA SER A 143 -13.76 -5.31 11.16
C SER A 143 -12.53 -4.42 11.15
N PHE A 144 -11.93 -4.27 9.98
CA PHE A 144 -10.83 -3.34 9.78
C PHE A 144 -11.01 -2.67 8.43
N ILE A 145 -11.38 -1.39 8.45
CA ILE A 145 -11.67 -0.61 7.25
C ILE A 145 -10.35 -0.15 6.64
N THR A 146 -10.06 -0.61 5.43
CA THR A 146 -8.81 -0.30 4.71
C THR A 146 -8.98 0.68 3.57
N ALA A 147 -10.17 0.75 2.98
CA ALA A 147 -10.46 1.65 1.86
C ALA A 147 -11.95 2.01 1.78
N ILE A 148 -12.22 3.14 1.15
CA ILE A 148 -13.56 3.70 0.95
C ILE A 148 -13.68 4.15 -0.50
N ALA A 149 -14.71 3.69 -1.20
CA ALA A 149 -15.11 4.23 -2.50
C ALA A 149 -16.49 4.89 -2.38
N ALA A 150 -16.69 6.01 -3.08
CA ALA A 150 -17.91 6.80 -2.93
C ALA A 150 -18.37 7.35 -4.27
N ASN A 151 -19.68 7.39 -4.47
CA ASN A 151 -20.34 8.16 -5.52
C ASN A 151 -21.58 8.87 -4.93
N ALA A 152 -22.42 9.45 -5.80
CA ALA A 152 -23.59 10.23 -5.37
C ALA A 152 -24.63 9.42 -4.59
N ASN A 153 -24.71 8.10 -4.78
CA ASN A 153 -25.75 7.23 -4.23
C ASN A 153 -25.21 6.14 -3.30
N ASP A 154 -23.91 5.85 -3.36
CA ASP A 154 -23.35 4.64 -2.74
C ASP A 154 -21.98 4.92 -2.15
N ILE A 155 -21.81 4.45 -0.91
CA ILE A 155 -20.53 4.42 -0.19
C ILE A 155 -20.15 2.96 0.04
N PHE A 156 -19.03 2.52 -0.52
CA PHE A 156 -18.49 1.18 -0.36
C PHE A 156 -17.31 1.18 0.59
N ILE A 157 -17.32 0.24 1.52
CA ILE A 157 -16.31 0.06 2.54
C ILE A 157 -15.63 -1.28 2.32
N ALA A 158 -14.32 -1.27 2.15
CA ALA A 158 -13.50 -2.47 2.17
C ALA A 158 -13.19 -2.87 3.62
N ASP A 159 -13.86 -3.91 4.12
CA ASP A 159 -13.64 -4.49 5.45
C ASP A 159 -12.69 -5.68 5.31
N ALA A 160 -11.39 -5.40 5.46
CA ALA A 160 -10.33 -6.40 5.35
C ALA A 160 -10.39 -7.43 6.48
N GLY A 161 -10.86 -7.03 7.66
CA GLY A 161 -10.98 -7.88 8.84
C GLY A 161 -11.95 -9.04 8.63
N ASN A 162 -13.12 -8.75 8.06
CA ASN A 162 -14.12 -9.78 7.73
C ASN A 162 -14.10 -10.24 6.27
N ARG A 163 -13.16 -9.74 5.45
CA ARG A 163 -13.00 -10.07 4.02
C ARG A 163 -14.27 -9.89 3.21
N ARG A 164 -14.87 -8.70 3.35
CA ARG A 164 -16.14 -8.36 2.72
C ARG A 164 -16.18 -6.89 2.33
N VAL A 165 -17.10 -6.56 1.44
CA VAL A 165 -17.42 -5.20 1.09
C VAL A 165 -18.79 -4.87 1.66
N VAL A 166 -18.89 -3.72 2.29
CA VAL A 166 -20.13 -3.20 2.88
C VAL A 166 -20.58 -1.98 2.09
N ARG A 167 -21.82 -1.96 1.62
CA ARG A 167 -22.42 -0.87 0.85
C ARG A 167 -23.40 -0.10 1.72
N TYR A 168 -23.24 1.21 1.77
CA TYR A 168 -24.09 2.15 2.49
C TYR A 168 -24.72 3.17 1.54
N SER A 169 -25.85 3.75 1.95
CA SER A 169 -26.37 4.99 1.38
C SER A 169 -25.52 6.19 1.84
N PRO A 170 -25.62 7.36 1.18
CA PRO A 170 -24.87 8.57 1.57
C PRO A 170 -25.26 9.12 2.95
N GLU A 171 -26.38 8.65 3.51
CA GLU A 171 -26.90 8.95 4.85
C GLU A 171 -26.46 7.93 5.91
N GLY A 172 -25.71 6.88 5.54
CA GLY A 172 -25.19 5.88 6.47
C GLY A 172 -26.08 4.69 6.72
N HIS A 173 -27.11 4.46 5.89
CA HIS A 173 -27.93 3.24 5.98
C HIS A 173 -27.27 2.07 5.27
N LEU A 174 -27.14 0.92 5.95
CA LEU A 174 -26.62 -0.30 5.34
C LEU A 174 -27.56 -0.79 4.22
N ILE A 175 -27.01 -0.97 3.01
CA ILE A 175 -27.74 -1.45 1.83
C ILE A 175 -27.47 -2.93 1.59
N SER A 176 -26.20 -3.32 1.49
CA SER A 176 -25.82 -4.70 1.19
C SER A 176 -24.40 -5.04 1.64
N VAL A 177 -24.10 -6.33 1.69
CA VAL A 177 -22.78 -6.88 2.02
C VAL A 177 -22.48 -8.02 1.05
N PHE A 178 -21.25 -8.11 0.55
CA PHE A 178 -20.81 -9.23 -0.29
C PHE A 178 -19.35 -9.62 0.00
N ASP A 179 -19.02 -10.90 -0.19
CA ASP A 179 -17.73 -11.50 0.17
C ASP A 179 -16.82 -11.80 -1.03
N GLY A 180 -17.21 -11.33 -2.22
CA GLY A 180 -16.42 -11.44 -3.45
C GLY A 180 -16.56 -12.76 -4.19
N LYS A 181 -17.43 -13.68 -3.77
CA LYS A 181 -17.71 -14.91 -4.51
C LYS A 181 -18.28 -14.62 -5.90
N ALA A 182 -17.68 -15.21 -6.93
CA ALA A 182 -18.13 -15.04 -8.31
C ALA A 182 -19.51 -15.65 -8.57
N GLU A 183 -19.81 -16.75 -7.90
CA GLU A 183 -21.08 -17.47 -8.00
C GLU A 183 -21.39 -18.23 -6.70
N GLU A 184 -22.64 -18.64 -6.55
CA GLU A 184 -23.08 -19.44 -5.40
C GLU A 184 -22.36 -20.80 -5.41
N GLY A 185 -21.71 -21.15 -4.29
CA GLY A 185 -20.89 -22.37 -4.18
C GLY A 185 -19.43 -22.20 -4.59
N ALA A 186 -18.98 -21.01 -5.01
CA ALA A 186 -17.56 -20.74 -5.24
C ALA A 186 -16.73 -21.03 -3.98
N LEU A 187 -15.57 -21.69 -4.16
CA LEU A 187 -14.71 -22.16 -3.08
C LEU A 187 -14.17 -21.03 -2.20
N HIS A 188 -13.93 -19.85 -2.79
CA HIS A 188 -13.45 -18.68 -2.08
C HIS A 188 -14.04 -17.41 -2.68
N GLY A 189 -14.12 -16.35 -1.86
CA GLY A 189 -14.32 -14.98 -2.30
C GLY A 189 -13.01 -14.20 -2.22
N PHE A 190 -13.03 -13.06 -1.54
CA PHE A 190 -11.82 -12.28 -1.29
C PHE A 190 -10.79 -13.04 -0.44
N ILE A 191 -9.54 -13.12 -0.92
CA ILE A 191 -8.41 -13.66 -0.18
C ILE A 191 -7.51 -12.51 0.23
N ILE A 192 -7.53 -12.21 1.53
CA ILE A 192 -6.87 -11.04 2.13
C ILE A 192 -5.89 -11.51 3.21
N PRO A 193 -4.62 -11.76 2.87
CA PRO A 193 -3.62 -12.25 3.82
C PRO A 193 -3.11 -11.19 4.80
N SER A 194 -3.31 -9.91 4.48
CA SER A 194 -2.85 -8.75 5.25
C SER A 194 -3.81 -7.58 5.00
N ALA A 195 -3.80 -6.54 5.83
CA ALA A 195 -4.69 -5.37 5.77
C ALA A 195 -4.47 -4.43 4.56
N TYR A 196 -4.34 -4.98 3.36
CA TYR A 196 -4.36 -4.30 2.08
C TYR A 196 -5.56 -4.84 1.31
N PHE A 197 -6.67 -4.11 1.36
CA PHE A 197 -7.89 -4.43 0.64
C PHE A 197 -8.49 -3.12 0.15
N ASP A 198 -8.12 -2.77 -1.07
CA ASP A 198 -8.41 -1.50 -1.69
C ASP A 198 -9.61 -1.59 -2.64
N ILE A 199 -10.34 -0.49 -2.78
CA ILE A 199 -11.59 -0.38 -3.53
C ILE A 199 -11.73 1.00 -4.16
N GLU A 200 -12.18 1.06 -5.41
CA GLU A 200 -12.37 2.33 -6.10
C GLU A 200 -13.49 2.24 -7.14
N ILE A 201 -14.17 3.37 -7.39
CA ILE A 201 -15.13 3.53 -8.49
C ILE A 201 -14.46 4.39 -9.55
N ASN A 202 -14.36 3.87 -10.77
CA ASN A 202 -13.82 4.66 -11.89
C ASN A 202 -14.85 5.66 -12.44
N ASP A 203 -14.41 6.54 -13.34
CA ASP A 203 -15.26 7.58 -13.95
C ASP A 203 -16.44 7.03 -14.78
N GLU A 204 -16.40 5.74 -15.15
CA GLU A 204 -17.51 5.05 -15.80
C GLU A 204 -18.53 4.46 -14.81
N GLY A 205 -18.37 4.71 -13.51
CA GLY A 205 -19.23 4.19 -12.45
C GLY A 205 -19.05 2.69 -12.18
N LYS A 206 -17.89 2.12 -12.52
CA LYS A 206 -17.59 0.70 -12.32
C LYS A 206 -16.80 0.50 -11.03
N LEU A 207 -17.26 -0.43 -10.19
CA LEU A 207 -16.59 -0.79 -8.93
C LEU A 207 -15.46 -1.77 -9.19
N TRP A 208 -14.25 -1.42 -8.76
CA TRP A 208 -13.07 -2.27 -8.83
C TRP A 208 -12.50 -2.51 -7.43
N ILE A 209 -12.00 -3.71 -7.22
CA ILE A 209 -11.55 -4.19 -5.91
C ILE A 209 -10.31 -5.04 -6.10
N VAL A 210 -9.31 -4.87 -5.25
CA VAL A 210 -8.15 -5.78 -5.24
C VAL A 210 -8.55 -7.09 -4.55
N ASN A 211 -8.14 -8.22 -5.12
CA ASN A 211 -8.16 -9.50 -4.43
C ASN A 211 -6.70 -9.96 -4.29
N PRO A 212 -6.00 -9.47 -3.25
CA PRO A 212 -4.54 -9.40 -3.26
C PRO A 212 -3.93 -10.81 -3.19
N GLY A 213 -4.56 -11.75 -2.48
CA GLY A 213 -4.14 -13.16 -2.46
C GLY A 213 -4.38 -13.91 -3.77
N MET A 214 -5.21 -13.38 -4.66
CA MET A 214 -5.44 -13.89 -6.01
C MET A 214 -4.61 -13.17 -7.08
N HIS A 215 -3.85 -12.16 -6.69
CA HIS A 215 -3.08 -11.31 -7.59
C HIS A 215 -3.92 -10.72 -8.71
N SER A 216 -5.11 -10.22 -8.34
CA SER A 216 -6.11 -9.72 -9.28
C SER A 216 -6.69 -8.37 -8.88
N LEU A 217 -7.18 -7.69 -9.92
CA LEU A 217 -8.12 -6.58 -9.83
C LEU A 217 -9.44 -7.06 -10.44
N GLU A 218 -10.51 -6.88 -9.68
CA GLU A 218 -11.81 -7.51 -9.92
C GLU A 218 -12.89 -6.43 -10.03
N ASN A 219 -13.68 -6.49 -11.10
CA ASN A 219 -14.76 -5.56 -11.38
C ASN A 219 -16.10 -6.18 -10.95
N TYR A 220 -16.84 -5.48 -10.09
CA TYR A 220 -18.12 -5.94 -9.56
C TYR A 220 -19.28 -5.02 -10.00
N THR A 221 -20.49 -5.57 -10.05
CA THR A 221 -21.70 -4.77 -9.92
C THR A 221 -21.77 -4.19 -8.50
N PHE A 222 -22.60 -3.18 -8.29
CA PHE A 222 -22.85 -2.65 -6.93
C PHE A 222 -23.65 -3.63 -6.04
N GLU A 223 -24.25 -4.65 -6.65
CA GLU A 223 -24.92 -5.77 -5.98
C GLU A 223 -23.94 -6.91 -5.63
N GLY A 224 -22.64 -6.75 -5.92
CA GLY A 224 -21.60 -7.72 -5.54
C GLY A 224 -21.41 -8.88 -6.52
N GLN A 225 -21.91 -8.76 -7.76
CA GLN A 225 -21.70 -9.78 -8.80
C GLN A 225 -20.44 -9.49 -9.60
N LEU A 226 -19.54 -10.47 -9.73
CA LEU A 226 -18.30 -10.32 -10.50
C LEU A 226 -18.64 -10.18 -11.99
N ARG A 227 -18.18 -9.09 -12.62
CA ARG A 227 -18.35 -8.80 -14.06
C ARG A 227 -17.15 -9.21 -14.88
N SER A 228 -15.96 -8.85 -14.41
CA SER A 228 -14.70 -9.13 -15.09
C SER A 228 -13.54 -9.04 -14.09
N HIS A 229 -12.39 -9.57 -14.45
CA HIS A 229 -11.18 -9.45 -13.66
C HIS A 229 -9.96 -9.64 -14.56
N TRP A 230 -8.82 -9.23 -14.07
CA TRP A 230 -7.53 -9.61 -14.62
C TRP A 230 -6.58 -9.96 -13.49
N LYS A 231 -5.65 -10.88 -13.76
CA LYS A 231 -4.69 -11.39 -12.79
C LYS A 231 -3.35 -11.62 -13.44
N HIS A 232 -2.27 -11.39 -12.69
CA HIS A 232 -0.93 -11.57 -13.24
C HIS A 232 0.10 -11.93 -12.16
N ALA A 233 -0.03 -13.08 -11.49
CA ALA A 233 0.99 -13.52 -10.52
C ALA A 233 2.35 -13.79 -11.20
N SER A 234 3.40 -13.04 -10.83
CA SER A 234 4.77 -13.23 -11.32
C SER A 234 5.77 -12.40 -10.51
N MET A 235 7.01 -12.88 -10.39
CA MET A 235 8.13 -12.09 -9.85
C MET A 235 8.66 -11.03 -10.84
N LYS A 236 8.38 -11.20 -12.13
CA LYS A 236 8.79 -10.24 -13.16
C LYS A 236 8.06 -8.91 -13.02
N THR A 237 8.56 -7.89 -13.71
CA THR A 237 8.04 -6.52 -13.65
C THR A 237 6.54 -6.44 -13.97
N GLU A 238 6.10 -7.16 -15.00
CA GLU A 238 4.72 -7.12 -15.49
C GLU A 238 3.67 -7.67 -14.50
N GLY A 239 4.07 -8.55 -13.58
CA GLY A 239 3.15 -9.22 -12.67
C GLY A 239 3.19 -8.74 -11.23
N PHE A 240 2.36 -9.34 -10.39
CA PHE A 240 2.31 -9.13 -8.95
C PHE A 240 3.12 -10.21 -8.24
N SER A 241 4.14 -9.77 -7.50
CA SER A 241 5.06 -10.65 -6.77
C SER A 241 4.61 -10.89 -5.32
N GLY A 242 5.20 -11.89 -4.67
CA GLY A 242 4.97 -12.17 -3.26
C GLY A 242 3.64 -12.88 -2.99
N CYS A 243 3.17 -12.81 -1.73
CA CYS A 243 1.96 -13.50 -1.30
C CYS A 243 0.67 -12.68 -1.47
N CYS A 244 0.77 -11.37 -1.66
CA CYS A 244 -0.39 -10.49 -1.81
C CYS A 244 -0.02 -9.15 -2.44
N ASN A 245 -0.50 -8.92 -3.66
CA ASN A 245 -0.34 -7.68 -4.43
C ASN A 245 -1.37 -7.66 -5.58
N PRO A 246 -1.89 -6.51 -6.03
CA PRO A 246 -1.51 -5.16 -5.61
C PRO A 246 -2.00 -4.80 -4.19
N ALA A 247 -1.33 -3.84 -3.55
CA ALA A 247 -1.65 -3.37 -2.21
C ALA A 247 -2.63 -2.19 -2.25
N PHE A 248 -2.36 -1.23 -3.14
CA PHE A 248 -3.25 -0.11 -3.47
C PHE A 248 -3.38 0.02 -5.00
N PHE A 249 -4.45 0.66 -5.45
CA PHE A 249 -4.63 1.04 -6.85
C PHE A 249 -5.44 2.33 -6.99
N THR A 250 -5.25 3.02 -8.11
CA THR A 250 -6.09 4.14 -8.51
C THR A 250 -6.26 4.17 -10.04
N PHE A 251 -7.10 5.06 -10.53
CA PHE A 251 -7.31 5.26 -11.97
C PHE A 251 -6.66 6.54 -12.46
N LEU A 252 -6.13 6.49 -13.67
CA LEU A 252 -5.84 7.67 -14.48
C LEU A 252 -7.13 8.17 -15.13
N SER A 253 -7.14 9.43 -15.57
CA SER A 253 -8.31 10.07 -16.19
C SER A 253 -8.71 9.45 -17.54
N ASP A 254 -7.84 8.61 -18.11
CA ASP A 254 -8.09 7.84 -19.34
C ASP A 254 -8.50 6.38 -19.06
N GLY A 255 -8.76 6.04 -17.80
CA GLY A 255 -9.23 4.72 -17.35
C GLY A 255 -8.12 3.69 -17.15
N ARG A 256 -6.86 4.02 -17.42
CA ARG A 256 -5.73 3.15 -17.07
C ARG A 256 -5.63 2.97 -15.56
N PHE A 257 -5.08 1.85 -15.13
CA PHE A 257 -4.87 1.54 -13.73
C PHE A 257 -3.45 1.94 -13.31
N VAL A 258 -3.31 2.41 -12.09
CA VAL A 258 -2.05 2.54 -11.39
C VAL A 258 -2.08 1.60 -10.20
N THR A 259 -1.04 0.79 -10.00
CA THR A 259 -0.93 -0.08 -8.82
C THR A 259 0.27 0.30 -7.97
N SER A 260 0.14 0.13 -6.66
CA SER A 260 1.22 0.20 -5.69
C SER A 260 1.39 -1.17 -5.04
N GLU A 261 2.63 -1.65 -4.99
CA GLU A 261 2.97 -3.02 -4.59
C GLU A 261 3.94 -3.04 -3.42
N LYS A 262 3.84 -4.07 -2.58
CA LYS A 262 4.73 -4.29 -1.43
C LYS A 262 5.79 -5.36 -1.69
N GLY A 263 6.80 -5.41 -0.83
CA GLY A 263 7.97 -6.28 -0.95
C GLY A 263 8.97 -5.69 -1.94
N LEU A 264 8.78 -5.96 -3.23
CA LEU A 264 9.45 -5.19 -4.29
C LEU A 264 8.68 -3.90 -4.51
N VAL A 265 8.85 -2.93 -3.60
CA VAL A 265 8.03 -1.71 -3.59
C VAL A 265 8.13 -1.00 -4.94
N ARG A 266 7.02 -0.89 -5.64
CA ARG A 266 6.98 -0.29 -6.97
C ARG A 266 5.59 0.20 -7.29
N ILE A 267 5.57 1.19 -8.18
CA ILE A 267 4.33 1.73 -8.73
C ILE A 267 4.34 1.47 -10.23
N LYS A 268 3.24 0.93 -10.77
CA LYS A 268 3.12 0.53 -12.18
C LYS A 268 1.83 1.05 -12.80
N THR A 269 1.81 1.14 -14.13
CA THR A 269 0.61 1.38 -14.91
C THR A 269 0.21 0.17 -15.74
N TYR A 270 -1.11 0.01 -15.90
CA TYR A 270 -1.73 -1.01 -16.72
C TYR A 270 -2.80 -0.38 -17.60
N LYS A 271 -2.98 -0.92 -18.81
CA LYS A 271 -4.05 -0.52 -19.72
C LYS A 271 -5.42 -0.84 -19.09
N VAL A 272 -6.48 -0.25 -19.65
CA VAL A 272 -7.87 -0.58 -19.30
C VAL A 272 -8.16 -2.08 -19.43
N SER A 273 -7.45 -2.78 -20.34
CA SER A 273 -7.55 -4.24 -20.52
C SER A 273 -6.86 -5.08 -19.44
N GLY A 274 -6.11 -4.46 -18.52
CA GLY A 274 -5.28 -5.16 -17.52
C GLY A 274 -3.89 -5.57 -18.03
N GLU A 275 -3.53 -5.22 -19.27
CA GLU A 275 -2.17 -5.44 -19.80
C GLU A 275 -1.17 -4.48 -19.15
N PHE A 276 -0.01 -4.99 -18.76
CA PHE A 276 1.09 -4.17 -18.25
C PHE A 276 1.53 -3.13 -19.28
N GLU A 277 1.69 -1.88 -18.84
CA GLU A 277 2.08 -0.76 -19.70
C GLU A 277 3.47 -0.22 -19.34
N GLY A 278 3.75 -0.06 -18.05
CA GLY A 278 5.02 0.51 -17.62
C GLY A 278 5.16 0.68 -16.11
N VAL A 279 6.32 1.22 -15.72
CA VAL A 279 6.70 1.48 -14.34
C VAL A 279 6.69 2.99 -14.10
N VAL A 280 6.10 3.39 -12.98
CA VAL A 280 6.07 4.77 -12.48
C VAL A 280 7.25 5.02 -11.55
N ALA A 281 7.45 4.11 -10.60
CA ALA A 281 8.53 4.15 -9.62
C ALA A 281 9.08 2.74 -9.41
N ALA A 282 10.40 2.57 -9.61
CA ALA A 282 11.10 1.32 -9.46
C ALA A 282 11.51 1.05 -7.98
N PRO A 283 11.85 -0.20 -7.61
CA PRO A 283 12.23 -0.57 -6.25
C PRO A 283 13.39 0.23 -5.63
N ASP A 284 14.35 0.67 -6.44
CA ASP A 284 15.49 1.48 -6.00
C ASP A 284 15.11 2.88 -5.49
N LYS A 285 13.87 3.33 -5.78
CA LYS A 285 13.33 4.60 -5.27
C LYS A 285 12.80 4.50 -3.84
N PHE A 286 12.65 3.30 -3.29
CA PHE A 286 12.07 3.04 -1.98
C PHE A 286 13.12 2.43 -1.04
N ILE A 287 12.84 2.44 0.25
CA ILE A 287 13.71 1.75 1.20
C ILE A 287 13.53 0.23 1.04
N GLU A 288 14.56 -0.53 1.39
CA GLU A 288 14.46 -1.99 1.44
C GLU A 288 13.42 -2.43 2.47
N ASP A 289 12.58 -3.40 2.10
CA ASP A 289 11.42 -3.86 2.88
C ASP A 289 10.45 -2.73 3.27
N GLY A 290 10.36 -1.69 2.44
CA GLY A 290 9.46 -0.55 2.63
C GLY A 290 7.98 -0.90 2.48
N HIS A 291 7.15 0.04 2.92
CA HIS A 291 5.70 -0.05 2.77
C HIS A 291 5.28 0.35 1.35
N ALA A 292 4.26 -0.33 0.81
CA ALA A 292 3.63 0.15 -0.41
C ALA A 292 3.03 1.54 -0.13
N PRO A 293 3.36 2.58 -0.90
CA PRO A 293 2.73 3.90 -0.72
C PRO A 293 1.26 3.84 -1.16
N ASP A 294 0.40 4.57 -0.45
CA ASP A 294 -0.93 4.88 -0.96
C ASP A 294 -0.83 5.85 -2.15
N ILE A 295 -1.72 5.76 -3.13
CA ILE A 295 -1.59 6.43 -4.43
C ILE A 295 -2.88 7.10 -4.90
N ALA A 296 -2.73 8.27 -5.50
CA ALA A 296 -3.81 9.02 -6.16
C ALA A 296 -3.33 9.61 -7.49
N ALA A 297 -4.25 9.96 -8.38
CA ALA A 297 -3.93 10.62 -9.64
C ALA A 297 -4.76 11.89 -9.85
N ASP A 298 -4.21 12.85 -10.58
CA ASP A 298 -4.91 14.08 -10.97
C ASP A 298 -5.51 14.01 -12.38
N SER A 299 -6.23 15.07 -12.78
CA SER A 299 -6.86 15.17 -14.11
C SER A 299 -5.87 15.22 -15.29
N LYS A 300 -4.57 15.38 -15.01
CA LYS A 300 -3.49 15.43 -16.00
C LYS A 300 -2.68 14.13 -16.02
N ASN A 301 -3.17 13.09 -15.35
CA ASN A 301 -2.50 11.80 -15.19
C ASN A 301 -1.16 11.90 -14.47
N ASN A 302 -0.95 12.92 -13.62
CA ASN A 302 0.15 12.88 -12.67
C ASN A 302 -0.21 11.93 -11.53
N ILE A 303 0.77 11.18 -11.06
CA ILE A 303 0.59 10.19 -10.00
C ILE A 303 1.26 10.71 -8.73
N TYR A 304 0.53 10.64 -7.63
CA TYR A 304 0.93 11.08 -6.31
C TYR A 304 1.03 9.86 -5.40
N ALA A 305 2.16 9.70 -4.73
CA ALA A 305 2.40 8.58 -3.82
C ALA A 305 2.67 9.10 -2.41
N MET A 306 1.85 8.70 -1.44
CA MET A 306 2.09 8.90 -0.02
C MET A 306 3.18 7.91 0.43
N ASP A 307 4.43 8.36 0.42
CA ASP A 307 5.57 7.55 0.85
C ASP A 307 5.62 7.55 2.39
N PHE A 308 5.05 6.50 2.99
CA PHE A 308 4.93 6.35 4.43
C PHE A 308 6.29 6.34 5.13
N ASP A 309 7.29 5.75 4.49
CA ASP A 309 8.64 5.59 5.04
C ASP A 309 9.40 6.92 5.05
N LYS A 310 9.25 7.71 3.97
CA LYS A 310 9.89 9.03 3.85
C LYS A 310 9.05 10.19 4.38
N LYS A 311 7.77 9.94 4.71
CA LYS A 311 6.79 10.92 5.21
C LYS A 311 6.60 12.12 4.27
N VAL A 312 6.52 11.85 2.98
CA VAL A 312 6.35 12.85 1.91
C VAL A 312 5.33 12.37 0.89
N ILE A 313 4.69 13.33 0.21
CA ILE A 313 3.98 13.03 -1.03
C ILE A 313 4.98 13.17 -2.17
N ARG A 314 5.10 12.13 -2.99
CA ARG A 314 5.99 12.11 -4.16
C ARG A 314 5.15 12.27 -5.42
N VAL A 315 5.59 13.14 -6.32
CA VAL A 315 4.86 13.45 -7.55
C VAL A 315 5.60 12.87 -8.76
N PHE A 316 4.85 12.20 -9.63
CA PHE A 316 5.35 11.57 -10.84
C PHE A 316 4.55 12.08 -12.03
N ASN A 317 5.22 12.72 -12.98
CA ASN A 317 4.60 13.22 -14.20
C ASN A 317 4.83 12.24 -15.35
N PRO A 318 3.86 12.07 -16.28
CA PRO A 318 4.06 11.28 -17.49
C PRO A 318 5.30 11.77 -18.27
N VAL A 319 6.05 10.84 -18.84
CA VAL A 319 7.13 11.14 -19.80
C VAL A 319 6.51 11.16 -21.19
N ASP A 320 6.67 12.27 -21.90
CA ASP A 320 6.31 12.40 -23.32
C ASP A 320 7.08 11.42 -24.22
#